data_AF-A0A5P3GFM8-F1
#
_entry.id   AF-A0A5P3GFM8-F1
#
_cell.length_a   1.000
_cell.length_b   1.000
_cell.length_c   1.000
_cell.angle_alpha   90.00
_cell.angle_beta   90.00
_cell.angle_gamma   90.00
#
_symmetry.space_group_name_H-M   'P 1'
#
loop_
_entity.id
_entity.type
_entity.pdbx_description
1 polymer ?
#
loop_
_entity_poly.entity_id
_entity_poly.type
_entity_poly.pdbx_seq_one_letter_code
_entity_poly.pdbx_strand_id
1 'polypeptide(L)'
;MRAHIAIPSESTCHRYVVAVASSTFAESVIWCDGPAFDAVLVLGSEIPQHSGHRAVLAWNHYFGWALGVETTPDASFAVVECLGIGRMPDPELCADRAVELIAQAGS
;
A
#
# COMPACT_ATOMS: atom_id res chain seq x y z
N MET A 1 -27.56 13.30 10.44
CA MET A 1 -26.41 13.85 9.69
C MET A 1 -25.90 12.75 8.77
N ARG A 2 -25.90 12.93 7.44
CA ARG A 2 -25.24 11.99 6.52
C ARG A 2 -23.84 12.52 6.24
N ALA A 3 -22.81 11.78 6.64
CA ALA A 3 -21.45 12.09 6.23
C ALA A 3 -21.32 11.78 4.74
N HIS A 4 -21.04 12.78 3.93
CA HIS A 4 -20.65 12.59 2.54
C HIS A 4 -19.13 12.54 2.48
N ILE A 5 -18.60 11.39 2.10
CA ILE A 5 -17.18 11.25 1.80
C ILE A 5 -17.00 11.71 0.36
N ALA A 6 -16.27 12.82 0.17
CA ALA A 6 -15.77 13.17 -1.15
C ALA A 6 -14.71 12.14 -1.55
N ILE A 7 -15.00 11.37 -2.60
CA ILE A 7 -14.06 10.45 -3.21
C ILE A 7 -13.31 11.24 -4.31
N PRO A 8 -11.97 11.22 -4.33
CA PRO A 8 -11.21 11.86 -5.40
C PRO A 8 -11.55 11.27 -6.77
N SER A 9 -11.29 12.04 -7.83
CA SER A 9 -11.39 11.49 -9.19
C SER A 9 -10.39 10.37 -9.41
N GLU A 10 -10.70 9.45 -10.32
CA GLU A 10 -9.81 8.37 -10.74
C GLU A 10 -8.41 8.89 -11.14
N SER A 11 -8.35 9.99 -11.91
CA SER A 11 -7.09 10.65 -12.29
C SER A 11 -6.29 11.20 -11.11
N THR A 12 -6.96 11.58 -10.02
CA THR A 12 -6.30 12.03 -8.80
C THR A 12 -5.76 10.83 -8.01
N CYS A 13 -6.56 9.77 -7.89
CA CYS A 13 -6.15 8.51 -7.28
C CYS A 13 -4.93 7.90 -8.00
N HIS A 14 -4.97 7.86 -9.34
CA HIS A 14 -3.89 7.32 -10.16
C HIS A 14 -2.58 8.08 -9.94
N ARG A 15 -2.60 9.42 -10.05
CA ARG A 15 -1.41 10.25 -9.79
C ARG A 15 -0.87 10.08 -8.38
N TYR A 16 -1.78 9.97 -7.41
CA TYR A 16 -1.40 9.77 -6.01
C TYR A 16 -0.67 8.44 -5.79
N VAL A 17 -1.23 7.32 -6.27
CA VAL A 17 -0.60 6.00 -6.16
C VAL A 17 0.77 5.98 -6.84
N VAL A 18 0.91 6.60 -8.01
CA VAL A 18 2.20 6.72 -8.71
C VAL A 18 3.22 7.53 -7.90
N ALA A 19 2.78 8.60 -7.21
CA ALA A 19 3.65 9.37 -6.33
C ALA A 19 4.12 8.53 -5.13
N VAL A 20 3.22 7.79 -4.49
CA VAL A 20 3.59 6.87 -3.40
C VAL A 20 4.56 5.79 -3.89
N ALA A 21 4.30 5.17 -5.04
CA ALA A 21 5.19 4.20 -5.65
C ALA A 21 6.61 4.73 -5.85
N SER A 22 6.72 6.00 -6.23
CA SER A 22 8.00 6.69 -6.42
C SER A 22 8.70 6.93 -5.08
N SER A 23 7.97 7.42 -4.06
CA SER A 23 8.51 7.66 -2.72
C SER A 23 8.93 6.38 -2.00
N THR A 24 8.26 5.25 -2.26
CA THR A 24 8.58 3.95 -1.65
C THR A 24 9.62 3.16 -2.44
N PHE A 25 10.11 3.67 -3.57
CA PHE A 25 10.94 2.94 -4.53
C PHE A 25 10.33 1.58 -4.90
N ALA A 26 9.01 1.55 -5.16
CA ALA A 26 8.31 0.34 -5.54
C ALA A 26 8.87 -0.24 -6.85
N GLU A 27 9.02 -1.56 -6.92
CA GLU A 27 9.46 -2.26 -8.11
C GLU A 27 8.37 -2.29 -9.18
N SER A 28 7.12 -2.42 -8.74
CA SER A 28 5.96 -2.48 -9.63
C SER A 28 4.71 -1.90 -8.98
N VAL A 29 3.77 -1.51 -9.84
CA VAL A 29 2.42 -1.09 -9.48
C VAL A 29 1.43 -2.01 -10.17
N ILE A 30 0.59 -2.69 -9.41
CA ILE A 30 -0.47 -3.55 -9.89
C ILE A 30 -1.79 -2.81 -9.66
N TRP A 31 -2.53 -2.55 -10.73
CA TRP A 31 -3.87 -1.97 -10.66
C TRP A 31 -4.90 -3.09 -10.58
N CYS A 32 -5.84 -2.98 -9.65
CA CYS A 32 -6.78 -4.04 -9.33
C CYS A 32 -8.20 -3.69 -9.79
N ASP A 33 -8.87 -4.61 -10.47
CA ASP A 33 -10.27 -4.47 -10.90
C ASP A 33 -11.27 -4.97 -9.82
N GLY A 34 -10.84 -5.07 -8.56
CA GLY A 34 -11.57 -5.70 -7.46
C GLY A 34 -12.07 -4.70 -6.40
N PRO A 35 -13.07 -5.07 -5.57
CA PRO A 35 -13.64 -4.16 -4.58
C PRO A 35 -12.76 -3.94 -3.35
N ALA A 36 -11.73 -4.78 -3.14
CA ALA A 36 -10.93 -4.77 -1.92
C ALA A 36 -9.81 -3.71 -1.95
N PHE A 37 -9.11 -3.59 -3.06
CA PHE A 37 -7.99 -2.65 -3.24
C PHE A 37 -8.02 -2.14 -4.68
N ASP A 38 -7.62 -0.89 -4.86
CA ASP A 38 -7.51 -0.27 -6.18
C ASP A 38 -6.11 -0.45 -6.76
N ALA A 39 -5.09 -0.52 -5.91
CA ALA A 39 -3.70 -0.68 -6.32
C ALA A 39 -2.86 -1.43 -5.28
N VAL A 40 -1.82 -2.11 -5.75
CA VAL A 40 -0.81 -2.75 -4.92
C VAL A 40 0.57 -2.34 -5.42
N LEU A 41 1.43 -1.90 -4.52
CA LEU A 41 2.83 -1.61 -4.77
C LEU A 41 3.66 -2.78 -4.28
N VAL A 42 4.50 -3.35 -5.13
CA VAL A 42 5.47 -4.36 -4.72
C VAL A 42 6.77 -3.65 -4.35
N LEU A 43 7.26 -3.89 -3.14
CA LEU A 43 8.48 -3.27 -2.63
C LEU A 43 9.69 -4.18 -2.89
N GLY A 44 10.87 -3.59 -3.02
CA GLY A 44 12.13 -4.34 -3.11
C GLY A 44 12.63 -4.89 -1.76
N SER A 45 11.87 -4.68 -0.68
CA SER A 45 12.17 -5.17 0.65
C SER A 45 11.30 -6.38 1.01
N GLU A 46 11.83 -7.25 1.86
CA GLU A 46 11.08 -8.37 2.46
C GLU A 46 10.65 -8.02 3.89
N ILE A 47 9.57 -8.65 4.35
CA ILE A 47 9.23 -8.63 5.78
C ILE A 47 10.04 -9.73 6.47
N PRO A 48 10.85 -9.46 7.50
CA PRO A 48 11.77 -10.45 8.08
C PRO A 48 11.08 -11.71 8.61
N GLN A 49 9.89 -11.59 9.21
CA GLN A 49 9.07 -12.71 9.66
C GLN A 49 8.53 -13.60 8.51
N HIS A 50 8.58 -13.11 7.27
CA HIS A 50 8.11 -13.78 6.05
C HIS A 50 9.21 -13.88 5.00
N SER A 51 10.42 -14.28 5.41
CA SER A 51 11.58 -14.43 4.52
C SER A 51 11.25 -15.21 3.25
N GLY A 52 11.66 -14.68 2.09
CA GLY A 52 11.39 -15.24 0.77
C GLY A 52 10.16 -14.67 0.06
N HIS A 53 9.46 -13.73 0.68
CA HIS A 53 8.32 -13.03 0.10
C HIS A 53 8.48 -11.51 0.21
N ARG A 54 8.20 -10.79 -0.88
CA ARG A 54 8.31 -9.33 -0.93
C ARG A 54 7.20 -8.68 -0.12
N ALA A 55 7.54 -7.57 0.52
CA ALA A 55 6.58 -6.67 1.14
C ALA A 55 5.76 -5.97 0.06
N VAL A 56 4.49 -5.70 0.36
CA VAL A 56 3.61 -4.93 -0.52
C VAL A 56 2.89 -3.83 0.24
N LEU A 57 2.54 -2.75 -0.45
CA LEU A 57 1.59 -1.76 0.03
C LEU A 57 0.31 -1.82 -0.80
N ALA A 58 -0.79 -2.22 -0.19
CA ALA A 58 -2.09 -2.28 -0.84
C ALA A 58 -2.91 -1.03 -0.48
N TRP A 59 -3.45 -0.36 -1.49
CA TRP A 59 -4.21 0.87 -1.33
C TRP A 59 -5.68 0.70 -1.70
N ASN A 60 -6.53 1.31 -0.89
CA ASN A 60 -7.94 1.47 -1.17
C ASN A 60 -8.34 2.94 -0.96
N HIS A 61 -9.03 3.55 -1.93
CA HIS A 61 -9.43 4.95 -1.88
C HIS A 61 -10.42 5.30 -0.75
N TYR A 62 -11.07 4.30 -0.14
CA TYR A 62 -11.92 4.46 1.04
C TYR A 62 -11.17 4.38 2.37
N PHE A 63 -10.13 3.56 2.48
CA PHE A 63 -9.51 3.23 3.78
C PHE A 63 -8.02 3.57 3.88
N GLY A 64 -7.35 3.78 2.75
CA GLY A 64 -5.93 4.09 2.66
C GLY A 64 -5.06 2.87 2.45
N TRP A 65 -3.86 2.92 3.04
CA TRP A 65 -2.79 1.95 2.81
C TRP A 65 -2.75 0.86 3.88
N ALA A 66 -2.44 -0.36 3.44
CA ALA A 66 -2.10 -1.49 4.28
C ALA A 66 -0.78 -2.13 3.82
N LEU A 67 0.05 -2.52 4.79
CA LEU A 67 1.21 -3.36 4.58
C LEU A 67 0.75 -4.81 4.44
N GLY A 68 1.35 -5.51 3.48
CA GLY A 68 1.15 -6.93 3.27
C GLY A 68 2.41 -7.64 2.81
N VAL A 69 2.25 -8.92 2.51
CA VAL A 69 3.30 -9.79 1.98
C VAL A 69 2.78 -10.56 0.77
N GLU A 70 3.58 -10.65 -0.29
CA GLU A 70 3.23 -11.48 -1.46
C GLU A 70 3.08 -12.95 -1.04
N THR A 71 1.93 -13.56 -1.31
CA THR A 71 1.72 -15.02 -1.15
C THR A 71 1.97 -15.75 -2.46
N THR A 72 1.74 -15.08 -3.59
CA THR A 72 2.12 -15.54 -4.93
C THR A 72 2.58 -14.32 -5.72
N PRO A 73 3.80 -14.32 -6.29
CA PRO A 73 4.34 -13.16 -7.00
C PRO A 73 3.36 -12.59 -8.01
N ASP A 74 3.12 -11.29 -7.93
CA ASP A 74 2.26 -10.50 -8.82
C ASP A 74 0.78 -10.96 -8.90
N ALA A 75 0.34 -11.89 -8.06
CA ALA A 75 -0.99 -12.52 -8.15
C ALA A 75 -1.78 -12.45 -6.85
N SER A 76 -1.13 -12.61 -5.70
CA SER A 76 -1.81 -12.56 -4.40
C SER A 76 -0.90 -12.11 -3.28
N PHE A 77 -1.52 -11.51 -2.26
CA PHE A 77 -0.85 -11.07 -1.04
C PHE A 77 -1.76 -11.25 0.16
N ALA A 78 -1.17 -11.27 1.35
CA ALA A 78 -1.88 -11.23 2.62
C ALA A 78 -1.65 -9.87 3.29
N VAL A 79 -2.73 -9.26 3.79
CA VAL A 79 -2.64 -8.04 4.61
C VAL A 79 -2.09 -8.39 5.98
N VAL A 80 -1.08 -7.65 6.42
CA VAL A 80 -0.47 -7.77 7.74
C VAL A 80 -1.02 -6.68 8.66
N GLU A 81 -0.92 -5.42 8.26
CA GLU A 81 -1.29 -4.30 9.11
C GLU A 81 -1.68 -3.05 8.31
N CYS A 82 -2.65 -2.26 8.81
CA CYS A 82 -3.01 -0.98 8.22
C CYS A 82 -2.01 0.11 8.63
N LEU A 83 -1.60 0.99 7.69
CA LEU A 83 -0.66 2.07 8.03
C LEU A 83 -1.23 3.09 9.01
N GLY A 84 -2.55 3.27 9.03
CA GLY A 84 -3.26 4.10 10.01
C GLY A 84 -3.12 5.62 9.83
N ILE A 85 -2.57 6.06 8.70
CA ILE A 85 -2.25 7.48 8.40
C ILE A 85 -3.27 8.15 7.45
N GLY A 86 -4.43 7.52 7.27
CA GLY A 86 -5.50 8.02 6.43
C GLY A 86 -5.42 7.55 4.97
N ARG A 87 -6.32 8.11 4.15
CA ARG A 87 -6.59 7.61 2.79
C ARG A 87 -5.56 8.06 1.76
N MET A 88 -5.19 9.33 1.81
CA MET A 88 -4.22 9.96 0.91
C MET A 88 -3.28 10.87 1.72
N PRO A 89 -2.50 10.33 2.68
CA PRO A 89 -1.41 11.07 3.33
C PRO A 89 -0.38 11.54 2.30
N ASP A 90 0.56 12.37 2.76
CA ASP A 90 1.75 12.69 1.97
C ASP A 90 2.49 11.40 1.52
N PRO A 91 2.95 11.30 0.26
CA PRO A 91 3.66 10.13 -0.24
C PRO A 91 4.92 9.74 0.53
N GLU A 92 5.69 10.71 1.04
CA GLU A 92 6.89 10.43 1.84
C GLU A 92 6.49 9.83 3.19
N LEU A 93 5.39 10.29 3.78
CA LEU A 93 4.86 9.72 5.02
C LEU A 93 4.41 8.26 4.85
N CYS A 94 3.89 7.88 3.66
CA CYS A 94 3.62 6.46 3.36
C CYS A 94 4.90 5.64 3.38
N ALA A 95 5.98 6.15 2.78
CA ALA A 95 7.25 5.47 2.70
C ALA A 95 7.89 5.27 4.08
N ASP A 96 7.95 6.34 4.88
CA ASP A 96 8.46 6.29 6.25
C ASP A 96 7.69 5.29 7.09
N ARG A 97 6.35 5.33 7.03
CA ARG A 97 5.50 4.42 7.80
C ARG A 97 5.65 2.96 7.36
N ALA A 98 5.83 2.71 6.06
CA ALA A 98 6.08 1.36 5.55
C ALA A 98 7.41 0.80 6.09
N VAL A 99 8.48 1.61 6.09
CA VAL A 99 9.78 1.23 6.63
C VAL A 99 9.69 0.91 8.12
N GLU A 100 9.00 1.75 8.90
CA GLU A 100 8.78 1.52 10.33
C GLU A 100 8.08 0.17 10.59
N LEU A 101 7.00 -0.12 9.86
CA LEU A 101 6.22 -1.35 10.05
C LEU A 101 7.02 -2.59 9.64
N ILE A 102 7.76 -2.52 8.54
CA ILE A 102 8.63 -3.64 8.10
C ILE A 102 9.71 -3.92 9.14
N ALA A 103 10.31 -2.89 9.74
CA ALA A 103 11.31 -3.04 10.79
C ALA A 103 10.71 -3.64 12.08
N GLN A 104 9.49 -3.23 12.45
CA GLN A 104 8.76 -3.77 13.60
C GLN A 104 8.39 -5.24 13.42
N ALA A 105 8.00 -5.62 12.20
CA ALA A 105 7.75 -7.02 11.83
C ALA A 105 9.03 -7.87 11.73
N GLY A 106 10.19 -7.37 12.15
CA GLY A 106 11.42 -8.17 12.31
C GLY A 106 11.98 -8.21 13.73
N SER A 107 11.35 -7.50 14.68
CA SER A 107 11.73 -7.47 16.10
C SER A 107 10.93 -8.46 16.92
#